data_AF-A0A2V6QGW4-F1
#
_entry.id   AF-A0A2V6QGW4-F1
#
_cell.length_a   1.000
_cell.length_b   1.000
_cell.length_c   1.000
_cell.angle_alpha   90.00
_cell.angle_beta   90.00
_cell.angle_gamma   90.00
#
_symmetry.space_group_name_H-M   'P 1'
#
loop_
_entity.id
_entity.type
_entity.pdbx_description
1 polymer ?
#
loop_
_entity_poly.entity_id
_entity_poly.type
_entity_poly.pdbx_seq_one_letter_code
_entity_poly.pdbx_strand_id
1 'polypeptide(L)'
;PINYFAAKYSLPHAAAALILRGNAGYHAFTEEAVADPAIAALRRRVAVREDPALNASVPRLKPARVTLTLTDGRQVTRLRESARGDFQDPYREDEVRAKFRELAGVVLSPGAVTRVEELVERLDELEHLSDLVVALTV
;
A
#
# COMPACT_ATOMS: atom_id res chain seq x y z
N PRO A 1 13.69 -8.90 -4.58
CA PRO A 1 12.83 -10.09 -4.35
C PRO A 1 12.90 -10.98 -5.59
N ILE A 2 12.72 -12.30 -5.42
CA ILE A 2 12.82 -13.29 -6.50
C ILE A 2 11.45 -13.69 -7.09
N ASN A 3 10.35 -13.33 -6.44
CA ASN A 3 8.97 -13.60 -6.85
C ASN A 3 7.99 -12.63 -6.15
N TYR A 4 6.72 -12.73 -6.52
CA TYR A 4 5.58 -12.00 -5.93
C TYR A 4 5.55 -12.06 -4.40
N PHE A 5 5.72 -13.25 -3.81
CA PHE A 5 5.59 -13.42 -2.37
C PHE A 5 6.71 -12.70 -1.59
N ALA A 6 7.96 -12.88 -2.04
CA ALA A 6 9.12 -12.22 -1.44
C ALA A 6 9.06 -10.68 -1.60
N ALA A 7 8.35 -10.18 -2.60
CA ALA A 7 8.21 -8.74 -2.84
C ALA A 7 7.46 -8.03 -1.72
N LYS A 8 6.44 -8.68 -1.13
CA LYS A 8 5.62 -8.14 -0.03
C LYS A 8 6.42 -7.82 1.23
N TYR A 9 7.57 -8.47 1.42
CA TYR A 9 8.45 -8.31 2.58
C TYR A 9 9.75 -7.56 2.23
N SER A 10 9.81 -6.92 1.07
CA SER A 10 11.01 -6.22 0.59
C SER A 10 10.82 -4.71 0.62
N LEU A 11 11.29 -4.07 1.71
CA LEU A 11 11.32 -2.59 1.81
C LEU A 11 12.04 -1.92 0.63
N PRO A 12 13.19 -2.42 0.12
CA PRO A 12 13.82 -1.85 -1.07
C PRO A 12 12.91 -1.84 -2.31
N HIS A 13 12.14 -2.91 -2.49
CA HIS A 13 11.23 -3.03 -3.62
C HIS A 13 10.02 -2.10 -3.47
N ALA A 14 9.39 -2.08 -2.29
CA ALA A 14 8.27 -1.20 -2.00
C ALA A 14 8.66 0.29 -2.18
N ALA A 15 9.84 0.69 -1.68
CA ALA A 15 10.35 2.04 -1.84
C ALA A 15 10.60 2.40 -3.33
N ALA A 16 11.20 1.49 -4.09
CA ALA A 16 11.43 1.70 -5.52
C ALA A 16 10.12 1.81 -6.32
N ALA A 17 9.16 0.93 -6.07
CA ALA A 17 7.85 0.98 -6.71
C ALA A 17 7.11 2.28 -6.37
N LEU A 18 7.13 2.70 -5.09
CA LEU A 18 6.54 3.97 -4.66
C LEU A 18 7.13 5.17 -5.38
N ILE A 19 8.47 5.22 -5.53
CA ILE A 19 9.14 6.32 -6.22
C ILE A 19 8.76 6.37 -7.71
N LEU A 20 8.69 5.21 -8.38
CA LEU A 20 8.45 5.16 -9.83
C LEU A 20 6.98 5.25 -10.21
N ARG A 21 6.08 4.73 -9.37
CA ARG A 21 4.64 4.61 -9.66
C ARG A 21 3.76 5.51 -8.80
N GLY A 22 4.34 6.24 -7.85
CA GLY A 22 3.62 7.14 -6.93
C GLY A 22 2.82 6.43 -5.84
N ASN A 23 2.74 5.09 -5.86
CA ASN A 23 2.11 4.29 -4.81
C ASN A 23 2.81 2.91 -4.68
N ALA A 24 2.57 2.25 -3.55
CA ALA A 24 2.96 0.86 -3.29
C ALA A 24 1.70 0.00 -3.04
N GLY A 25 0.68 0.14 -3.90
CA GLY A 25 -0.57 -0.62 -3.85
C GLY A 25 -0.43 -2.05 -4.37
N TYR A 26 -1.55 -2.72 -4.65
CA TYR A 26 -1.55 -4.13 -5.10
C TYR A 26 -0.65 -4.35 -6.34
N HIS A 27 -0.76 -3.44 -7.31
CA HIS A 27 -0.01 -3.47 -8.56
C HIS A 27 1.50 -3.29 -8.40
N ALA A 28 1.98 -2.86 -7.23
CA ALA A 28 3.41 -2.73 -6.96
C ALA A 28 4.10 -4.06 -6.70
N PHE A 29 3.35 -5.12 -6.39
CA PHE A 29 3.92 -6.40 -5.95
C PHE A 29 3.66 -7.56 -6.90
N THR A 30 2.94 -7.36 -8.02
CA THR A 30 2.68 -8.40 -9.02
C THR A 30 3.97 -8.95 -9.64
N GLU A 31 3.93 -10.13 -10.27
CA GLU A 31 5.13 -10.70 -10.91
C GLU A 31 5.72 -9.76 -11.97
N GLU A 32 4.86 -9.05 -12.71
CA GLU A 32 5.28 -8.03 -13.69
C GLU A 32 6.02 -6.88 -13.01
N ALA A 33 5.53 -6.39 -11.87
CA ALA A 33 6.20 -5.34 -11.11
C ALA A 33 7.52 -5.83 -10.48
N VAL A 34 7.61 -7.10 -10.08
CA VAL A 34 8.83 -7.71 -9.56
C VAL A 34 9.91 -7.84 -10.64
N ALA A 35 9.49 -8.15 -11.88
CA ALA A 35 10.33 -8.30 -13.07
C ALA A 35 10.65 -6.98 -13.78
N ASP A 36 9.93 -5.89 -13.49
CA ASP A 36 10.12 -4.56 -14.08
C ASP A 36 11.59 -4.10 -13.90
N PRO A 37 12.32 -3.85 -15.01
CA PRO A 37 13.74 -3.51 -14.95
C PRO A 37 14.01 -2.16 -14.29
N ALA A 38 13.09 -1.19 -14.38
CA ALA A 38 13.24 0.11 -13.74
C ALA A 38 13.11 -0.01 -12.21
N ILE A 39 12.10 -0.75 -11.74
CA ILE A 39 11.94 -1.06 -10.31
C ILE A 39 13.14 -1.87 -9.80
N ALA A 40 13.58 -2.87 -10.58
CA ALA A 40 14.72 -3.70 -10.21
C ALA A 40 16.03 -2.90 -10.13
N ALA A 41 16.25 -1.93 -11.02
CA ALA A 41 17.41 -1.06 -10.98
C ALA A 41 17.37 -0.13 -9.77
N LEU A 42 16.22 0.49 -9.48
CA LEU A 42 16.09 1.44 -8.36
C LEU A 42 16.16 0.73 -7.00
N ARG A 43 15.53 -0.44 -6.83
CA ARG A 43 15.57 -1.16 -5.54
C ARG A 43 16.98 -1.56 -5.11
N ARG A 44 17.91 -1.77 -6.07
CA ARG A 44 19.33 -2.04 -5.78
C ARG A 44 20.06 -0.83 -5.19
N ARG A 45 19.51 0.37 -5.31
CA ARG A 45 20.06 1.62 -4.74
C ARG A 45 19.48 1.95 -3.36
N VAL A 46 18.49 1.19 -2.90
CA VAL A 46 17.87 1.40 -1.59
C VAL A 46 18.64 0.58 -0.55
N ALA A 47 19.19 1.29 0.44
CA ALA A 47 19.81 0.68 1.62
C ALA A 47 18.90 0.88 2.83
N VAL A 48 18.70 -0.18 3.62
CA VAL A 48 17.94 -0.15 4.87
C VAL A 48 18.91 -0.39 6.00
N ARG A 49 18.83 0.43 7.05
CA ARG A 49 19.67 0.34 8.25
C ARG A 49 18.80 0.56 9.48
N GLU A 50 19.14 -0.12 10.56
CA GLU A 50 18.55 0.14 11.86
C GLU A 50 19.10 1.45 12.44
N ASP A 51 18.27 2.13 13.22
CA ASP A 51 18.63 3.31 14.00
C ASP A 51 18.18 3.06 15.45
N PRO A 52 19.10 2.87 16.41
CA PRO A 52 18.75 2.59 17.81
C PRO A 52 17.83 3.64 18.43
N ALA A 53 17.93 4.91 18.04
CA ALA A 53 17.08 5.97 18.56
C ALA A 53 15.63 5.84 18.05
N LEU A 54 15.45 5.38 16.82
CA LEU A 54 14.13 5.07 16.26
C LEU A 54 13.54 3.81 16.92
N ASN A 55 14.36 2.77 17.08
CA ASN A 55 13.96 1.49 17.68
C ASN A 55 13.49 1.65 19.13
N ALA A 56 14.07 2.59 19.89
CA ALA A 56 13.68 2.86 21.28
C ALA A 56 12.22 3.28 21.46
N SER A 57 11.52 3.69 20.39
CA SER A 57 10.12 4.10 20.44
C SER A 57 9.12 2.97 20.10
N VAL A 58 9.60 1.82 19.63
CA VAL A 58 8.79 0.64 19.29
C VAL A 58 8.35 -0.09 20.58
N PRO A 59 7.11 -0.62 20.70
CA PRO A 59 6.06 -0.68 19.67
C PRO A 59 5.11 0.53 19.64
N ARG A 60 5.29 1.50 20.55
CA ARG A 60 4.40 2.66 20.69
C ARG A 60 4.34 3.47 19.40
N LEU A 61 5.49 3.72 18.79
CA LEU A 61 5.65 4.35 17.48
C LEU A 61 6.38 3.38 16.54
N LYS A 62 6.24 3.60 15.23
CA LYS A 62 6.91 2.79 14.19
C LYS A 62 7.63 3.73 13.22
N PRO A 63 8.63 4.48 13.70
CA PRO A 63 9.20 5.56 12.92
C PRO A 63 10.07 5.05 11.77
N ALA A 64 10.10 5.82 10.69
CA ALA A 64 11.01 5.62 9.57
C ALA A 64 11.57 6.96 9.10
N ARG A 65 12.90 7.02 8.94
CA ARG A 65 13.60 8.14 8.32
C ARG A 65 14.06 7.74 6.93
N VAL A 66 13.68 8.53 5.92
CA VAL A 66 14.07 8.31 4.53
C VAL A 66 14.91 9.48 4.07
N THR A 67 16.07 9.18 3.50
CA THR A 67 16.94 10.16 2.84
C THR A 67 17.05 9.80 1.36
N LEU A 68 16.69 10.75 0.49
CA LEU A 68 16.88 10.65 -0.94
C LEU A 68 18.10 11.48 -1.34
N THR A 69 19.03 10.88 -2.07
CA THR A 69 20.14 11.59 -2.73
C THR A 69 19.83 11.68 -4.21
N LEU A 70 19.73 12.91 -4.72
CA LEU A 70 19.47 13.19 -6.13
C LEU A 70 20.75 13.09 -6.96
N THR A 71 20.61 13.03 -8.28
CA THR A 71 21.75 12.90 -9.21
C THR A 71 22.67 14.11 -9.22
N ASP A 72 22.20 15.28 -8.80
CA ASP A 72 22.99 16.49 -8.61
C ASP A 72 23.67 16.56 -7.22
N GLY A 73 23.55 15.50 -6.41
CA GLY A 73 24.13 15.39 -5.08
C GLY A 73 23.28 16.01 -3.96
N ARG A 74 22.18 16.73 -4.28
CA ARG A 74 21.29 17.26 -3.24
C ARG A 74 20.64 16.12 -2.45
N GLN A 75 20.40 16.38 -1.17
CA GLN A 75 19.75 15.42 -0.28
C GLN A 75 18.47 16.00 0.31
N VAL A 76 17.44 15.15 0.39
CA VAL A 76 16.18 15.46 1.08
C VAL A 76 15.92 14.35 2.09
N THR A 77 15.76 14.73 3.36
CA THR A 77 15.49 13.79 4.45
C THR A 77 14.15 14.08 5.07
N ARG A 78 13.36 13.03 5.36
CA ARG A 78 12.11 13.13 6.09
C ARG A 78 11.96 12.02 7.10
N LEU A 79 11.47 12.38 8.29
CA LEU A 79 11.08 11.44 9.34
C LEU A 79 9.55 11.35 9.38
N ARG A 80 9.04 10.13 9.55
CA ARG A 80 7.66 9.86 9.96
C ARG A 80 7.70 9.03 11.23
N GLU A 81 6.86 9.37 12.20
CA GLU A 81 6.81 8.68 13.50
C GLU A 81 5.92 7.44 13.47
N SER A 82 4.89 7.45 12.62
CA SER A 82 4.09 6.27 12.30
C SER A 82 3.69 6.25 10.82
N ALA A 83 3.20 5.10 10.38
CA ALA A 83 2.68 4.90 9.04
C ALA A 83 1.32 5.59 8.88
N ARG A 84 1.02 6.00 7.66
CA ARG A 84 -0.33 6.46 7.30
C ARG A 84 -1.34 5.32 7.45
N GLY A 85 -2.50 5.62 8.02
CA GLY A 85 -3.51 4.64 8.41
C GLY A 85 -3.42 4.16 9.86
N ASP A 86 -2.40 4.61 10.61
CA ASP A 86 -2.37 4.45 12.07
C ASP A 86 -3.46 5.31 12.72
N PHE A 87 -3.83 5.05 13.97
CA PHE A 87 -4.84 5.81 14.70
C PHE A 87 -4.50 7.31 14.81
N GLN A 88 -3.21 7.67 14.69
CA GLN A 88 -2.74 9.06 14.70
C GLN A 88 -2.87 9.78 13.35
N ASP A 89 -2.94 9.04 12.23
CA ASP A 89 -3.04 9.57 10.87
C ASP A 89 -3.94 8.64 10.03
N PRO A 90 -5.25 8.53 10.40
CA PRO A 90 -6.16 7.58 9.75
C PRO A 90 -6.39 7.97 8.29
N TYR A 91 -6.71 6.97 7.46
CA TYR A 91 -7.16 7.24 6.10
C TYR A 91 -8.50 7.96 6.12
N ARG A 92 -8.67 8.87 5.15
CA ARG A 92 -9.99 9.46 4.90
C ARG A 92 -10.89 8.42 4.24
N GLU A 93 -12.19 8.57 4.41
CA GLU A 93 -13.18 7.66 3.83
C GLU A 93 -13.04 7.53 2.30
N ASP A 94 -12.80 8.64 1.60
CA ASP A 94 -12.61 8.64 0.15
C ASP A 94 -11.40 7.81 -0.30
N GLU A 95 -10.35 7.77 0.52
CA GLU A 95 -9.15 6.98 0.25
C GLU A 95 -9.39 5.48 0.51
N VAL A 96 -10.15 5.16 1.55
CA VAL A 96 -10.56 3.78 1.84
C VAL A 96 -11.44 3.25 0.71
N ARG A 97 -12.43 4.03 0.26
CA ARG A 97 -13.30 3.67 -0.87
C ARG A 97 -12.52 3.55 -2.18
N ALA A 98 -11.61 4.47 -2.46
CA ALA A 98 -10.75 4.38 -3.65
C ALA A 98 -9.92 3.08 -3.65
N LYS A 99 -9.31 2.73 -2.51
CA LYS A 99 -8.57 1.47 -2.35
C LYS A 99 -9.47 0.24 -2.47
N PHE A 100 -10.70 0.29 -1.92
CA PHE A 100 -11.67 -0.78 -2.09
C PHE A 100 -11.97 -1.02 -3.57
N ARG A 101 -12.30 0.04 -4.33
CA ARG A 101 -12.59 -0.05 -5.77
C ARG A 101 -11.40 -0.59 -6.56
N GLU A 102 -10.18 -0.12 -6.26
CA GLU A 102 -8.94 -0.64 -6.87
C GLU A 102 -8.83 -2.17 -6.69
N LEU A 103 -8.99 -2.66 -5.45
CA LEU A 103 -8.80 -4.07 -5.13
C LEU A 103 -9.95 -4.95 -5.62
N ALA A 104 -11.20 -4.51 -5.42
CA ALA A 104 -12.38 -5.24 -5.83
C ALA A 104 -12.49 -5.33 -7.36
N GLY A 105 -12.11 -4.27 -8.08
CA GLY A 105 -12.12 -4.23 -9.55
C GLY A 105 -11.12 -5.18 -10.22
N VAL A 106 -10.20 -5.80 -9.45
CA VAL A 106 -9.33 -6.87 -9.97
C VAL A 106 -10.13 -8.15 -10.27
N VAL A 107 -11.26 -8.35 -9.59
CA VAL A 107 -12.05 -9.59 -9.66
C VAL A 107 -13.53 -9.39 -9.95
N LEU A 108 -14.10 -8.23 -9.62
CA LEU A 108 -15.51 -7.90 -9.82
C LEU A 108 -15.70 -6.94 -10.99
N SER A 109 -16.88 -6.99 -11.61
CA SER A 109 -17.30 -5.98 -12.58
C SER A 109 -17.51 -4.61 -11.92
N PRO A 110 -17.39 -3.48 -12.66
CA PRO A 110 -17.64 -2.15 -12.08
C PRO A 110 -19.04 -1.99 -11.43
N GLY A 111 -20.05 -2.67 -12.01
CA GLY A 111 -21.40 -2.70 -11.45
C GLY A 111 -21.47 -3.45 -10.12
N ALA A 112 -20.79 -4.60 -10.02
CA ALA A 112 -20.71 -5.36 -8.78
C ALA A 112 -19.92 -4.62 -7.69
N VAL A 113 -18.82 -3.94 -8.03
CA VAL A 113 -18.08 -3.08 -7.08
C VAL A 113 -19.00 -2.02 -6.47
N THR A 114 -19.76 -1.31 -7.32
CA THR A 114 -20.71 -0.28 -6.87
C THR A 114 -21.80 -0.89 -5.98
N ARG A 115 -22.38 -2.02 -6.40
CA ARG A 115 -23.40 -2.76 -5.63
C ARG A 115 -22.90 -3.15 -4.24
N VAL A 116 -21.66 -3.64 -4.13
CA VAL A 116 -21.06 -4.02 -2.85
C VAL A 116 -20.86 -2.81 -1.94
N GLU A 117 -20.39 -1.66 -2.47
CA GLU A 117 -20.26 -0.44 -1.66
C GLU A 117 -21.62 0.00 -1.08
N GLU A 118 -22.68 0.02 -1.90
CA GLU A 118 -24.03 0.39 -1.48
C GLU A 118 -24.58 -0.54 -0.38
N LEU A 119 -24.36 -1.85 -0.52
CA LEU A 119 -24.80 -2.84 0.47
C LEU A 119 -24.02 -2.75 1.79
N VAL A 120 -22.72 -2.47 1.73
CA VAL A 120 -21.88 -2.28 2.93
C VAL A 120 -22.25 -1.00 3.67
N GLU A 121 -22.61 0.06 2.94
CA GLU A 121 -23.01 1.34 3.54
C GLU A 121 -24.32 1.27 4.33
N ARG A 122 -25.18 0.32 4.00
CA ARG A 122 -26.48 0.08 4.66
C ARG A 122 -26.55 -1.31 5.29
N LEU A 123 -25.40 -1.85 5.71
CA LEU A 123 -25.27 -3.24 6.14
C LEU A 123 -26.19 -3.58 7.32
N ASP A 124 -26.39 -2.62 8.22
CA ASP A 124 -27.26 -2.71 9.41
C ASP A 124 -28.76 -2.65 9.08
N GLU A 125 -29.12 -2.24 7.86
CA GLU A 125 -30.50 -2.19 7.37
C GLU A 125 -30.86 -3.41 6.50
N LEU A 126 -29.90 -4.29 6.20
CA LEU A 126 -30.16 -5.44 5.33
C LEU A 126 -31.02 -6.47 6.03
N GLU A 127 -32.13 -6.85 5.39
CA GLU A 127 -32.98 -7.95 5.85
C GLU A 127 -32.26 -9.30 5.73
N HIS A 128 -31.43 -9.46 4.68
CA HIS A 128 -30.70 -10.68 4.39
C HIS A 128 -29.25 -10.42 3.97
N LEU A 129 -28.29 -10.96 4.74
CA LEU A 129 -26.87 -10.90 4.41
C LEU A 129 -26.53 -11.61 3.09
N SER A 130 -27.40 -12.50 2.60
CA SER A 130 -27.25 -13.17 1.31
C SER A 130 -27.12 -12.20 0.15
N ASP A 131 -27.74 -11.02 0.23
CA ASP A 131 -27.68 -10.02 -0.85
C ASP A 131 -26.24 -9.52 -1.06
N LEU A 132 -25.50 -9.34 0.03
CA LEU A 132 -24.08 -9.01 -0.01
C LEU A 132 -23.24 -10.18 -0.52
N VAL A 133 -23.53 -11.40 -0.06
CA VAL A 133 -22.80 -12.60 -0.51
C VAL A 133 -22.94 -12.80 -2.02
N VAL A 134 -24.16 -12.64 -2.56
CA VAL A 134 -24.40 -12.73 -4.00
C VAL A 134 -23.62 -11.65 -4.74
N ALA A 135 -23.65 -10.40 -4.27
CA ALA A 135 -22.92 -9.30 -4.91
C ALA A 135 -21.39 -9.50 -4.95
N LEU A 136 -20.82 -10.31 -4.04
CA LEU A 136 -19.39 -10.65 -4.04
C LEU A 136 -19.01 -11.78 -5.01
N THR A 137 -19.98 -12.41 -5.68
CA THR A 137 -19.75 -13.55 -6.58
C THR A 137 -19.92 -13.25 -8.07
N VAL A 138 -20.34 -12.02 -8.42
CA VAL A 138 -20.69 -11.61 -9.80
C VAL A 138 -19.87 -10.43 -10.29
#